data_AF-A0A4R4TMT5-F1
#
_entry.id   AF-A0A4R4TMT5-F1
#
_cell.length_a   1.000
_cell.length_b   1.000
_cell.length_c   1.000
_cell.angle_alpha   90.00
_cell.angle_beta   90.00
_cell.angle_gamma   90.00
#
_symmetry.space_group_name_H-M   'P 1'
#
loop_
_entity.id
_entity.type
_entity.pdbx_description
1 polymer ?
#
loop_
_entity_poly.entity_id
_entity_poly.type
_entity_poly.pdbx_seq_one_letter_code
_entity_poly.pdbx_strand_id
1 'polypeptide(L)'
;MGPLGRRPAAGRGDALGARRRQARGRRGRHRPAAHGGRVGGRGAHEPRPRADRGARRAAGGRRRPARGGHRRGAGAGSAGGGARLGRRAAGRRAGQGARAAAGRRAPGRTGPPHGRRGRGATRRRLPGGAGQVLGRAARARPARHGGRLVSAPTLPGPVGPRTAPGDRDAGAELPELPALLEEVRLRLAAEGAEPTPGRVAAALRAQGRLLGDSAVLSIVRALRSELVGAGPLQSLLAEPGITDVLVNGPDEVWIDRGHGLERAPVRFPDAVAIRRLAQRLAGAAGRRLDDARPWADVRLPDGTRMHAVLPPVVVGSPCLSLRVVRPRAFSLAELTAAGTVPPGGERLLRAILAGRLSFLISGGTGSGKSTLLSTLLGLTDPAERIVLVEDSAELRPSHPHVVRLETRPANQEGAGRVTLRDLVRQALRMRPDRLVVGECRGPEVTDLLAALNTGHEGGCGTLHANAAADVPARLEALGSTAGLSRSALHSQLAAALCAVVHLSRDRATGRRRIAEIHVLERDGGGLVRTVQAAGWSPEGFRHGPGWGRLAELCARGGGAGS
;
A
#
# COMPACT_ATOMS: atom_id res chain seq x y z
N MET A 1 -54.75 26.90 31.05
CA MET A 1 -55.95 26.29 30.47
C MET A 1 -55.59 24.94 29.86
N GLY A 2 -56.52 24.00 29.79
CA GLY A 2 -56.47 22.73 29.05
C GLY A 2 -57.93 22.27 28.82
N PRO A 3 -58.24 20.97 28.68
CA PRO A 3 -57.38 19.80 28.42
C PRO A 3 -58.01 18.81 27.38
N LEU A 4 -57.49 17.57 27.29
CA LEU A 4 -58.13 16.33 26.73
C LEU A 4 -58.52 16.32 25.22
N GLY A 5 -58.09 15.33 24.43
CA GLY A 5 -58.79 14.04 24.21
C GLY A 5 -59.22 13.91 22.73
N ARG A 6 -59.54 12.77 22.09
CA ARG A 6 -59.70 11.34 22.48
C ARG A 6 -59.32 10.42 21.28
N ARG A 7 -59.24 9.10 21.48
CA ARG A 7 -59.42 8.06 20.44
C ARG A 7 -60.87 7.53 20.44
N PRO A 8 -61.39 7.05 19.29
CA PRO A 8 -61.66 5.61 19.11
C PRO A 8 -61.08 5.09 17.77
N ALA A 9 -60.96 3.80 17.40
CA ALA A 9 -61.31 2.47 17.96
C ALA A 9 -62.44 1.68 17.23
N ALA A 10 -61.98 0.63 16.49
CA ALA A 10 -62.67 -0.63 16.14
C ALA A 10 -63.76 -0.70 15.02
N GLY A 11 -63.88 -1.91 14.44
CA GLY A 11 -64.72 -2.30 13.28
C GLY A 11 -63.86 -2.93 12.16
N ARG A 12 -63.46 -4.20 12.18
CA ARG A 12 -64.21 -5.49 12.08
C ARG A 12 -65.11 -5.61 10.84
N GLY A 13 -64.85 -6.63 10.01
CA GLY A 13 -65.62 -7.01 8.83
C GLY A 13 -64.92 -8.12 8.04
N ASP A 14 -65.34 -9.38 8.23
CA ASP A 14 -64.85 -10.55 7.50
C ASP A 14 -65.58 -10.76 6.16
N ALA A 15 -64.91 -11.28 5.12
CA ALA A 15 -65.46 -12.28 4.19
C ALA A 15 -64.46 -12.79 3.11
N LEU A 16 -64.13 -14.08 3.22
CA LEU A 16 -64.11 -15.12 2.17
C LEU A 16 -64.32 -14.71 0.69
N GLY A 17 -63.45 -15.18 -0.23
CA GLY A 17 -63.66 -15.01 -1.70
C GLY A 17 -62.48 -15.36 -2.62
N ALA A 18 -61.68 -16.40 -2.33
CA ALA A 18 -61.72 -17.68 -3.07
C ALA A 18 -61.11 -17.75 -4.50
N ARG A 19 -59.94 -18.41 -4.57
CA ARG A 19 -59.48 -19.32 -5.65
C ARG A 19 -59.36 -18.80 -7.10
N ARG A 20 -58.12 -18.79 -7.60
CA ARG A 20 -57.74 -19.63 -8.78
C ARG A 20 -56.27 -20.04 -8.77
N ARG A 21 -55.99 -21.29 -8.43
CA ARG A 21 -54.77 -21.98 -8.86
C ARG A 21 -54.99 -22.46 -10.29
N GLN A 22 -54.05 -22.21 -11.19
CA GLN A 22 -53.87 -23.04 -12.38
C GLN A 22 -52.45 -23.60 -12.39
N ALA A 23 -52.35 -24.91 -12.57
CA ALA A 23 -51.10 -25.62 -12.76
C ALA A 23 -51.30 -26.67 -13.85
N ARG A 24 -50.50 -26.60 -14.93
CA ARG A 24 -50.05 -27.71 -15.80
C ARG A 24 -49.28 -27.11 -16.98
N GLY A 25 -48.07 -27.62 -17.22
CA GLY A 25 -47.18 -27.10 -18.26
C GLY A 25 -45.96 -27.98 -18.58
N ARG A 26 -45.97 -29.27 -18.21
CA ARG A 26 -44.87 -30.19 -18.55
C ARG A 26 -44.91 -30.59 -20.02
N ARG A 27 -44.12 -29.91 -20.84
CA ARG A 27 -43.52 -30.37 -22.12
C ARG A 27 -42.08 -29.84 -22.14
N GLY A 28 -41.11 -30.43 -22.83
CA GLY A 28 -41.07 -31.65 -23.64
C GLY A 28 -39.66 -31.75 -24.23
N ARG A 29 -39.05 -32.94 -24.28
CA ARG A 29 -37.65 -33.07 -24.74
C ARG A 29 -37.55 -32.83 -26.25
N HIS A 30 -36.58 -32.02 -26.70
CA HIS A 30 -35.95 -32.21 -28.01
C HIS A 30 -34.46 -31.86 -27.98
N ARG A 31 -33.63 -32.86 -28.24
CA ARG A 31 -32.36 -32.71 -28.97
C ARG A 31 -32.68 -32.82 -30.47
N PRO A 32 -31.79 -32.32 -31.33
CA PRO A 32 -31.23 -33.18 -32.38
C PRO A 32 -29.75 -33.49 -32.11
N ALA A 33 -29.22 -34.49 -32.83
CA ALA A 33 -27.83 -34.94 -32.73
C ALA A 33 -26.97 -34.37 -33.88
N ALA A 34 -25.65 -34.60 -33.82
CA ALA A 34 -24.71 -34.11 -34.81
C ALA A 34 -24.56 -35.02 -36.04
N HIS A 35 -24.41 -34.40 -37.21
CA HIS A 35 -23.61 -34.83 -38.37
C HIS A 35 -22.87 -33.56 -38.84
N GLY A 36 -21.71 -33.59 -39.51
CA GLY A 36 -20.96 -34.74 -40.01
C GLY A 36 -20.57 -34.53 -41.47
N GLY A 37 -19.39 -33.96 -41.75
CA GLY A 37 -18.94 -33.70 -43.12
C GLY A 37 -17.56 -33.03 -43.22
N ARG A 38 -16.60 -33.71 -43.87
CA ARG A 38 -15.28 -33.19 -44.27
C ARG A 38 -15.10 -33.42 -45.78
N VAL A 39 -15.12 -32.37 -46.59
CA VAL A 39 -14.67 -32.33 -48.00
C VAL A 39 -14.21 -30.88 -48.28
N GLY A 40 -13.21 -30.58 -49.12
CA GLY A 40 -12.25 -31.48 -49.80
C GLY A 40 -11.79 -31.05 -51.20
N GLY A 41 -11.35 -29.80 -51.42
CA GLY A 41 -10.71 -29.32 -52.66
C GLY A 41 -10.38 -27.82 -52.53
N ARG A 42 -9.27 -27.21 -53.01
CA ARG A 42 -8.31 -27.40 -54.13
C ARG A 42 -8.70 -26.72 -55.45
N GLY A 43 -7.81 -25.82 -55.91
CA GLY A 43 -7.86 -25.09 -57.19
C GLY A 43 -8.40 -23.65 -57.05
N ALA A 44 -7.86 -22.62 -57.71
CA ALA A 44 -6.60 -22.52 -58.47
C ALA A 44 -6.12 -21.04 -58.57
N HIS A 45 -4.99 -20.82 -59.26
CA HIS A 45 -4.40 -19.53 -59.64
C HIS A 45 -5.36 -18.65 -60.50
N GLU A 46 -5.21 -17.34 -60.73
CA GLU A 46 -4.04 -16.61 -61.29
C GLU A 46 -4.00 -15.06 -60.97
N PRO A 47 -2.99 -14.29 -61.43
CA PRO A 47 -2.62 -12.98 -60.84
C PRO A 47 -2.93 -11.70 -61.66
N ARG A 48 -2.65 -10.55 -61.00
CA ARG A 48 -2.39 -9.17 -61.47
C ARG A 48 -2.20 -8.88 -62.98
N PRO A 49 -2.52 -7.63 -63.38
CA PRO A 49 -1.69 -6.85 -64.29
C PRO A 49 -0.90 -5.69 -63.61
N ARG A 50 0.14 -5.20 -64.31
CA ARG A 50 0.89 -3.95 -64.05
C ARG A 50 1.26 -3.31 -65.40
N ALA A 51 1.04 -2.00 -65.55
CA ALA A 51 1.73 -1.09 -66.48
C ALA A 51 1.59 0.33 -65.87
N ASP A 52 2.57 1.23 -65.77
CA ASP A 52 3.88 1.50 -66.40
C ASP A 52 3.87 2.43 -67.63
N ARG A 53 4.80 3.42 -67.61
CA ARG A 53 5.16 4.44 -68.63
C ARG A 53 4.10 5.53 -68.89
N GLY A 54 4.45 6.80 -69.16
CA GLY A 54 5.73 7.54 -69.12
C GLY A 54 5.44 9.07 -69.22
N ALA A 55 6.21 10.04 -68.70
CA ALA A 55 7.66 10.31 -68.71
C ALA A 55 8.16 11.23 -69.86
N ARG A 56 8.17 12.57 -69.64
CA ARG A 56 9.08 13.62 -70.21
C ARG A 56 8.80 14.99 -69.50
N ARG A 57 9.80 15.66 -68.90
CA ARG A 57 10.68 16.75 -69.42
C ARG A 57 9.93 18.09 -69.69
N ALA A 58 10.44 19.29 -69.39
CA ALA A 58 11.59 19.81 -68.59
C ALA A 58 11.33 21.33 -68.31
N ALA A 59 12.22 22.28 -67.93
CA ALA A 59 13.68 22.37 -67.72
C ALA A 59 14.05 23.61 -66.84
N GLY A 60 15.32 23.72 -66.39
CA GLY A 60 15.93 24.96 -65.84
C GLY A 60 15.74 25.21 -64.33
N GLY A 61 16.64 25.89 -63.60
CA GLY A 61 17.94 26.49 -63.96
C GLY A 61 18.88 26.64 -62.74
N ARG A 62 20.19 26.84 -62.97
CA ARG A 62 21.24 26.88 -61.91
C ARG A 62 21.55 28.31 -61.44
N ARG A 63 21.94 28.50 -60.17
CA ARG A 63 23.25 29.06 -59.73
C ARG A 63 23.37 29.33 -58.20
N ARG A 64 24.56 29.03 -57.67
CA ARG A 64 25.26 29.68 -56.52
C ARG A 64 26.35 30.62 -57.13
N PRO A 65 27.09 31.52 -56.42
CA PRO A 65 27.55 31.40 -55.02
C PRO A 65 27.78 32.72 -54.21
N ALA A 66 28.44 32.55 -53.04
CA ALA A 66 29.49 33.42 -52.44
C ALA A 66 29.17 34.65 -51.53
N ARG A 67 29.51 34.45 -50.24
CA ARG A 67 30.39 35.25 -49.34
C ARG A 67 30.33 36.80 -49.29
N GLY A 68 30.22 37.30 -48.05
CA GLY A 68 30.74 38.60 -47.57
C GLY A 68 29.66 39.67 -47.32
N GLY A 69 29.75 40.57 -46.32
CA GLY A 69 30.66 40.62 -45.17
C GLY A 69 30.85 42.04 -44.60
N HIS A 70 30.93 42.18 -43.26
CA HIS A 70 31.26 43.43 -42.52
C HIS A 70 30.21 44.59 -42.59
N ARG A 71 30.17 45.61 -41.69
CA ARG A 71 31.05 46.03 -40.55
C ARG A 71 30.32 46.98 -39.57
N ARG A 72 30.83 47.04 -38.30
CA ARG A 72 30.75 48.14 -37.29
C ARG A 72 29.37 48.46 -36.64
N GLY A 73 29.33 48.92 -35.37
CA GLY A 73 30.40 48.93 -34.35
C GLY A 73 30.16 49.77 -33.07
N ALA A 74 31.06 49.59 -32.09
CA ALA A 74 31.35 50.41 -30.88
C ALA A 74 30.27 50.58 -29.77
N GLY A 75 30.64 50.67 -28.48
CA GLY A 75 31.96 50.44 -27.86
C GLY A 75 32.10 50.81 -26.36
N ALA A 76 33.23 50.38 -25.76
CA ALA A 76 33.83 50.77 -24.46
C ALA A 76 33.12 50.34 -23.13
N GLY A 77 33.85 50.03 -22.04
CA GLY A 77 35.31 49.83 -21.88
C GLY A 77 35.82 49.70 -20.43
N SER A 78 37.14 49.46 -20.26
CA SER A 78 37.95 49.50 -19.01
C SER A 78 37.90 48.27 -18.05
N ALA A 79 38.97 47.83 -17.34
CA ALA A 79 40.44 47.81 -17.58
C ALA A 79 41.19 46.92 -16.55
N GLY A 80 42.41 46.44 -16.90
CA GLY A 80 43.38 45.76 -15.99
C GLY A 80 43.12 44.25 -15.73
N GLY A 81 44.11 43.36 -15.57
CA GLY A 81 45.59 43.45 -15.67
C GLY A 81 46.28 42.63 -14.54
N GLY A 82 47.34 41.84 -14.73
CA GLY A 82 47.96 41.33 -15.96
C GLY A 82 49.37 40.76 -15.70
N ALA A 83 49.62 39.46 -15.98
CA ALA A 83 50.95 38.83 -15.91
C ALA A 83 51.07 37.60 -16.84
N ARG A 84 52.30 37.16 -17.18
CA ARG A 84 52.61 36.01 -18.05
C ARG A 84 53.88 35.30 -17.60
N LEU A 85 53.99 34.00 -17.90
CA LEU A 85 55.15 33.18 -18.34
C LEU A 85 54.90 31.70 -17.92
N GLY A 86 55.33 30.66 -18.64
CA GLY A 86 56.06 30.57 -19.92
C GLY A 86 55.68 29.29 -20.72
N ARG A 87 56.35 29.01 -21.84
CA ARG A 87 56.02 27.90 -22.79
C ARG A 87 57.06 26.78 -22.81
N ARG A 88 56.61 25.52 -22.99
CA ARG A 88 57.04 24.48 -23.98
C ARG A 88 56.20 23.20 -23.72
N ALA A 89 55.50 22.55 -24.66
CA ALA A 89 55.87 21.92 -25.95
C ALA A 89 56.52 20.51 -25.77
N ALA A 90 56.26 19.46 -26.56
CA ALA A 90 55.16 19.17 -27.54
C ALA A 90 55.18 17.68 -28.00
N GLY A 91 54.03 17.11 -28.42
CA GLY A 91 53.86 15.78 -29.06
C GLY A 91 52.46 15.19 -28.77
N ARG A 92 51.57 14.74 -29.67
CA ARG A 92 51.61 14.09 -31.02
C ARG A 92 52.26 12.69 -30.98
N ARG A 93 51.67 11.57 -31.43
CA ARG A 93 50.39 11.20 -32.14
C ARG A 93 49.74 9.99 -31.41
N ALA A 94 48.45 9.59 -31.49
CA ALA A 94 47.35 9.61 -32.48
C ALA A 94 47.29 8.38 -33.46
N GLY A 95 46.14 7.66 -33.44
CA GLY A 95 45.82 6.40 -34.18
C GLY A 95 45.22 5.35 -33.20
N GLN A 96 43.99 4.83 -33.29
CA GLN A 96 43.29 4.06 -34.35
C GLN A 96 43.95 2.70 -34.65
N GLY A 97 43.24 1.56 -34.76
CA GLY A 97 41.80 1.27 -34.65
C GLY A 97 41.53 -0.26 -34.68
N ALA A 98 40.27 -0.70 -34.55
CA ALA A 98 39.93 -2.13 -34.33
C ALA A 98 39.62 -2.95 -35.60
N ARG A 99 39.85 -4.28 -35.58
CA ARG A 99 38.92 -5.32 -36.11
C ARG A 99 39.33 -6.78 -35.80
N ALA A 100 38.30 -7.63 -35.73
CA ALA A 100 38.26 -9.05 -35.36
C ALA A 100 38.94 -10.07 -36.31
N ALA A 101 39.24 -11.30 -35.84
CA ALA A 101 38.48 -12.53 -36.15
C ALA A 101 39.23 -13.90 -35.96
N ALA A 102 38.50 -14.88 -35.39
CA ALA A 102 38.44 -16.33 -35.71
C ALA A 102 39.62 -17.34 -35.51
N GLY A 103 39.36 -18.37 -34.68
CA GLY A 103 39.88 -19.76 -34.82
C GLY A 103 40.94 -20.23 -33.78
N ARG A 104 41.08 -21.53 -33.45
CA ARG A 104 40.22 -22.71 -33.67
C ARG A 104 40.65 -23.92 -32.79
N ARG A 105 39.68 -24.65 -32.21
CA ARG A 105 39.73 -26.07 -31.70
C ARG A 105 40.47 -26.41 -30.37
N ALA A 106 40.02 -27.52 -29.77
CA ALA A 106 40.54 -28.24 -28.58
C ALA A 106 41.04 -29.66 -29.00
N PRO A 107 41.54 -30.56 -28.11
CA PRO A 107 40.78 -31.29 -27.05
C PRO A 107 41.54 -31.34 -25.69
N GLY A 108 41.16 -32.04 -24.60
CA GLY A 108 39.98 -32.86 -24.25
C GLY A 108 40.33 -34.14 -23.45
N ARG A 109 39.68 -34.37 -22.29
CA ARG A 109 39.69 -35.60 -21.42
C ARG A 109 38.41 -35.52 -20.53
N THR A 110 37.42 -36.44 -20.46
CA THR A 110 37.31 -37.92 -20.35
C THR A 110 37.59 -38.50 -18.94
N GLY A 111 36.56 -39.10 -18.32
CA GLY A 111 36.70 -40.17 -17.29
C GLY A 111 36.96 -41.53 -17.96
N PRO A 112 36.53 -42.72 -17.43
CA PRO A 112 35.62 -43.04 -16.30
C PRO A 112 36.31 -44.07 -15.33
N PRO A 113 35.80 -45.25 -14.86
CA PRO A 113 34.43 -45.79 -14.63
C PRO A 113 34.16 -46.61 -13.31
N HIS A 114 32.88 -46.93 -13.08
CA HIS A 114 32.27 -48.13 -12.46
C HIS A 114 32.60 -48.69 -11.05
N GLY A 115 31.53 -49.10 -10.33
CA GLY A 115 31.53 -50.06 -9.22
C GLY A 115 30.11 -50.34 -8.68
N ARG A 116 29.68 -51.60 -8.53
CA ARG A 116 28.34 -51.99 -8.00
C ARG A 116 28.39 -53.39 -7.34
N ARG A 117 27.40 -53.71 -6.49
CA ARG A 117 27.28 -54.86 -5.55
C ARG A 117 28.05 -54.63 -4.22
N GLY A 118 27.60 -55.06 -3.04
CA GLY A 118 26.26 -55.56 -2.65
C GLY A 118 26.27 -56.74 -1.65
N ARG A 119 25.92 -56.49 -0.38
CA ARG A 119 25.55 -57.39 0.75
C ARG A 119 25.25 -56.48 1.97
N GLY A 120 24.34 -56.75 2.91
CA GLY A 120 23.26 -57.75 3.02
C GLY A 120 22.62 -57.74 4.43
N ALA A 121 21.42 -58.32 4.59
CA ALA A 121 20.71 -58.60 5.89
C ALA A 121 20.24 -57.36 6.71
N THR A 122 19.19 -57.38 7.57
CA THR A 122 18.18 -58.41 7.92
C THR A 122 16.85 -57.81 8.44
N ARG A 123 15.81 -58.66 8.54
CA ARG A 123 14.60 -58.71 9.42
C ARG A 123 14.51 -57.67 10.59
N ARG A 124 13.33 -57.27 11.11
CA ARG A 124 12.05 -58.02 11.34
C ARG A 124 10.84 -57.06 11.59
N ARG A 125 9.62 -57.61 11.69
CA ARG A 125 8.34 -56.93 12.06
C ARG A 125 8.00 -57.10 13.57
N LEU A 126 7.38 -56.06 14.17
CA LEU A 126 6.36 -56.08 15.26
C LEU A 126 6.79 -56.70 16.63
N PRO A 127 6.05 -56.55 17.76
CA PRO A 127 4.71 -55.96 18.04
C PRO A 127 4.81 -54.65 18.89
N GLY A 128 3.79 -54.06 19.54
CA GLY A 128 2.32 -54.27 19.59
C GLY A 128 1.76 -54.70 20.97
N GLY A 129 1.01 -53.82 21.67
CA GLY A 129 0.16 -54.23 22.82
C GLY A 129 -0.20 -53.18 23.89
N ALA A 130 -1.50 -53.18 24.26
CA ALA A 130 -2.12 -52.85 25.57
C ALA A 130 -2.19 -51.41 26.17
N GLY A 131 -3.41 -51.02 26.58
CA GLY A 131 -3.73 -50.09 27.68
C GLY A 131 -3.88 -48.59 27.33
N GLN A 132 -4.84 -47.83 27.89
CA GLN A 132 -6.07 -48.14 28.64
C GLN A 132 -7.18 -47.10 28.32
N VAL A 133 -8.42 -47.39 28.69
CA VAL A 133 -9.59 -46.49 28.56
C VAL A 133 -9.86 -45.76 29.89
N LEU A 134 -10.09 -44.45 29.83
CA LEU A 134 -10.84 -43.59 30.79
C LEU A 134 -10.91 -42.16 30.16
N GLY A 135 -11.88 -41.29 30.44
CA GLY A 135 -13.11 -41.41 31.23
C GLY A 135 -13.71 -40.01 31.45
N ARG A 136 -15.02 -39.82 31.22
CA ARG A 136 -15.68 -38.51 31.43
C ARG A 136 -15.95 -38.25 32.92
N ALA A 137 -15.53 -37.08 33.41
CA ALA A 137 -16.15 -36.38 34.54
C ALA A 137 -15.93 -34.86 34.33
N ALA A 138 -16.75 -33.89 34.72
CA ALA A 138 -18.09 -33.74 35.34
C ALA A 138 -17.98 -32.57 36.35
N ARG A 139 -19.06 -31.82 36.57
CA ARG A 139 -19.03 -30.59 37.41
C ARG A 139 -19.14 -30.93 38.90
N ALA A 140 -18.50 -30.14 39.75
CA ALA A 140 -18.78 -30.09 41.19
C ALA A 140 -18.96 -28.62 41.66
N ARG A 141 -19.87 -28.41 42.62
CA ARG A 141 -20.03 -27.18 43.40
C ARG A 141 -19.54 -27.45 44.83
N PRO A 142 -18.96 -26.48 45.55
CA PRO A 142 -18.96 -26.49 47.01
C PRO A 142 -20.25 -25.84 47.57
N ALA A 143 -20.79 -26.36 48.68
CA ALA A 143 -21.92 -25.73 49.39
C ALA A 143 -21.95 -26.05 50.90
N ARG A 144 -21.72 -25.01 51.72
CA ARG A 144 -22.24 -24.75 53.08
C ARG A 144 -22.11 -25.81 54.20
N HIS A 145 -21.58 -25.38 55.36
CA HIS A 145 -22.22 -25.23 56.69
C HIS A 145 -21.15 -24.81 57.73
N GLY A 146 -21.38 -24.13 58.87
CA GLY A 146 -22.50 -23.29 59.38
C GLY A 146 -21.98 -21.86 59.70
N GLY A 147 -22.65 -20.91 60.40
CA GLY A 147 -23.71 -20.95 61.42
C GLY A 147 -23.08 -21.00 62.83
N ARG A 148 -23.21 -20.05 63.77
CA ARG A 148 -24.20 -18.97 64.12
C ARG A 148 -23.47 -17.65 64.49
N LEU A 149 -23.94 -16.43 64.17
CA LEU A 149 -25.07 -15.61 64.73
C LEU A 149 -24.88 -15.02 66.15
N VAL A 150 -24.63 -13.71 66.22
CA VAL A 150 -25.17 -12.74 67.22
C VAL A 150 -25.42 -11.39 66.48
N SER A 151 -26.27 -10.50 67.02
CA SER A 151 -26.90 -9.36 66.31
C SER A 151 -26.14 -8.02 66.35
N ALA A 152 -26.48 -7.11 65.43
CA ALA A 152 -26.03 -5.70 65.40
C ALA A 152 -26.81 -4.79 66.37
N PRO A 153 -26.40 -3.51 66.57
CA PRO A 153 -27.10 -2.43 65.82
C PRO A 153 -26.31 -1.13 65.50
N THR A 154 -26.84 -0.38 64.52
CA THR A 154 -26.79 1.11 64.33
C THR A 154 -25.48 1.84 63.96
N LEU A 155 -25.62 2.85 63.07
CA LEU A 155 -24.59 3.78 62.58
C LEU A 155 -24.61 5.14 63.32
N PRO A 156 -23.46 5.81 63.48
CA PRO A 156 -23.33 7.27 63.56
C PRO A 156 -22.97 7.90 62.20
N GLY A 157 -23.10 9.23 62.10
CA GLY A 157 -22.93 10.02 60.88
C GLY A 157 -21.47 10.42 60.51
N PRO A 158 -21.31 11.38 59.56
CA PRO A 158 -20.03 11.66 58.90
C PRO A 158 -19.05 12.47 59.77
N VAL A 159 -17.76 12.20 59.58
CA VAL A 159 -16.64 13.00 60.12
C VAL A 159 -15.95 13.74 58.98
N GLY A 160 -15.64 15.02 59.19
CA GLY A 160 -15.04 15.90 58.18
C GLY A 160 -13.59 15.56 57.80
N PRO A 161 -13.04 16.24 56.77
CA PRO A 161 -11.74 15.91 56.20
C PRO A 161 -10.60 16.17 57.20
N ARG A 162 -9.83 15.12 57.52
CA ARG A 162 -8.51 15.27 58.14
C ARG A 162 -7.49 15.61 57.06
N THR A 163 -6.85 16.76 57.20
CA THR A 163 -5.75 17.22 56.35
C THR A 163 -4.54 16.30 56.48
N ALA A 164 -4.07 15.76 55.35
CA ALA A 164 -2.79 15.08 55.29
C ALA A 164 -1.64 16.10 55.28
N PRO A 165 -0.52 15.86 55.99
CA PRO A 165 0.60 16.79 56.03
C PRO A 165 1.44 16.73 54.75
N GLY A 166 1.13 17.63 53.81
CA GLY A 166 2.04 18.17 52.80
C GLY A 166 2.79 17.19 51.90
N ASP A 167 2.28 17.01 50.67
CA ASP A 167 3.14 16.66 49.52
C ASP A 167 4.21 17.75 49.34
N ARG A 168 5.42 17.47 49.83
CA ARG A 168 6.64 18.23 49.54
C ARG A 168 7.70 17.29 48.98
N ASP A 169 7.55 16.97 47.70
CA ASP A 169 8.63 17.27 46.76
C ASP A 169 8.07 17.41 45.35
N ALA A 170 8.05 18.65 44.87
CA ALA A 170 7.75 18.97 43.49
C ALA A 170 9.08 19.21 42.75
N GLY A 171 9.21 18.65 41.55
CA GLY A 171 10.24 19.11 40.61
C GLY A 171 11.68 18.77 40.99
N ALA A 172 11.97 17.55 41.43
CA ALA A 172 13.32 17.01 41.32
C ALA A 172 13.69 16.86 39.84
N GLU A 173 14.25 17.91 39.23
CA GLU A 173 15.05 17.76 38.02
C GLU A 173 16.18 16.76 38.32
N LEU A 174 16.31 15.74 37.45
CA LEU A 174 17.32 14.69 37.59
C LEU A 174 18.47 14.95 36.61
N PRO A 175 19.48 15.78 36.96
CA PRO A 175 20.65 15.99 36.11
C PRO A 175 21.45 14.69 35.86
N GLU A 176 21.23 13.67 36.68
CA GLU A 176 21.83 12.34 36.55
C GLU A 176 21.15 11.42 35.51
N LEU A 177 19.92 11.73 35.06
CA LEU A 177 19.17 10.82 34.16
C LEU A 177 19.94 10.44 32.87
N PRO A 178 20.62 11.37 32.16
CA PRO A 178 21.38 11.02 30.96
C PRO A 178 22.57 10.10 31.24
N ALA A 179 23.29 10.31 32.34
CA ALA A 179 24.42 9.46 32.72
C ALA A 179 23.95 8.06 33.13
N LEU A 180 22.90 7.98 33.94
CA LEU A 180 22.27 6.73 34.36
C LEU A 180 21.72 5.92 33.16
N LEU A 181 21.21 6.60 32.13
CA LEU A 181 20.82 5.98 30.88
C LEU A 181 22.02 5.41 30.14
N GLU A 182 23.11 6.16 29.93
CA GLU A 182 24.29 5.67 29.20
C GLU A 182 24.99 4.50 29.92
N GLU A 183 25.07 4.51 31.26
CA GLU A 183 25.66 3.39 32.01
C GLU A 183 24.85 2.08 31.89
N VAL A 184 23.53 2.14 32.10
CA VAL A 184 22.66 0.96 31.94
C VAL A 184 22.63 0.49 30.48
N ARG A 185 22.68 1.42 29.53
CA ARG A 185 22.78 1.18 28.08
C ARG A 185 24.09 0.48 27.70
N LEU A 186 25.23 0.95 28.18
CA LEU A 186 26.55 0.32 27.95
C LEU A 186 26.58 -1.12 28.46
N ARG A 187 26.03 -1.35 29.66
CA ARG A 187 25.91 -2.69 30.24
C ARG A 187 25.02 -3.61 29.40
N LEU A 188 23.81 -3.16 29.04
CA LEU A 188 22.90 -3.94 28.20
C LEU A 188 23.47 -4.23 26.81
N ALA A 189 24.24 -3.30 26.24
CA ALA A 189 24.95 -3.51 24.98
C ALA A 189 26.05 -4.58 25.09
N ALA A 190 26.83 -4.57 26.18
CA ALA A 190 27.84 -5.60 26.44
C ALA A 190 27.23 -6.99 26.70
N GLU A 191 26.07 -7.05 27.37
CA GLU A 191 25.31 -8.28 27.60
C GLU A 191 24.50 -8.74 26.37
N GLY A 192 24.48 -7.98 25.26
CA GLY A 192 23.65 -8.24 24.08
C GLY A 192 22.14 -8.26 24.37
N ALA A 193 21.71 -7.57 25.42
CA ALA A 193 20.46 -7.82 26.13
C ALA A 193 19.42 -6.72 25.87
N GLU A 194 18.19 -7.12 25.50
CA GLU A 194 17.07 -6.17 25.46
C GLU A 194 16.83 -5.51 26.83
N PRO A 195 16.61 -4.17 26.88
CA PRO A 195 16.09 -3.49 28.06
C PRO A 195 14.69 -4.00 28.41
N THR A 196 14.60 -4.81 29.46
CA THR A 196 13.34 -5.25 30.10
C THR A 196 13.26 -4.70 31.53
N PRO A 197 12.07 -4.55 32.13
CA PRO A 197 11.94 -4.03 33.50
C PRO A 197 12.82 -4.77 34.53
N GLY A 198 12.87 -6.10 34.46
CA GLY A 198 13.73 -6.90 35.33
C GLY A 198 15.23 -6.64 35.14
N ARG A 199 15.71 -6.52 33.89
CA ARG A 199 17.13 -6.24 33.60
C ARG A 199 17.54 -4.83 33.97
N VAL A 200 16.70 -3.83 33.67
CA VAL A 200 16.94 -2.43 34.04
C VAL A 200 16.93 -2.28 35.56
N ALA A 201 15.96 -2.88 36.26
CA ALA A 201 15.96 -2.90 37.73
C ALA A 201 17.20 -3.61 38.31
N ALA A 202 17.67 -4.70 37.70
CA ALA A 202 18.89 -5.39 38.13
C ALA A 202 20.15 -4.53 37.93
N ALA A 203 20.27 -3.83 36.79
CA ALA A 203 21.39 -2.92 36.52
C ALA A 203 21.42 -1.75 37.50
N LEU A 204 20.27 -1.11 37.74
CA LEU A 204 20.13 0.00 38.71
C LEU A 204 20.47 -0.45 40.14
N ARG A 205 19.95 -1.60 40.59
CA ARG A 205 20.26 -2.18 41.91
C ARG A 205 21.74 -2.53 42.06
N ALA A 206 22.40 -2.99 41.00
CA ALA A 206 23.83 -3.29 41.01
C ALA A 206 24.71 -2.02 41.17
N GLN A 207 24.14 -0.83 41.01
CA GLN A 207 24.77 0.46 41.31
C GLN A 207 24.22 1.10 42.61
N GLY A 208 23.55 0.32 43.47
CA GLY A 208 22.98 0.79 44.74
C GLY A 208 21.72 1.66 44.62
N ARG A 209 21.21 1.90 43.40
CA ARG A 209 20.05 2.77 43.17
C ARG A 209 18.72 2.01 43.26
N LEU A 210 17.92 2.35 44.26
CA LEU A 210 16.52 1.94 44.37
C LEU A 210 15.62 3.03 43.79
N LEU A 211 14.93 2.72 42.69
CA LEU A 211 13.92 3.57 42.06
C LEU A 211 12.56 2.86 42.07
N GLY A 212 11.49 3.62 42.27
CA GLY A 212 10.12 3.11 42.21
C GLY A 212 9.72 2.67 40.80
N ASP A 213 8.72 1.78 40.71
CA ASP A 213 8.34 1.11 39.46
C ASP A 213 7.99 2.09 38.33
N SER A 214 7.41 3.25 38.62
CA SER A 214 7.13 4.31 37.65
C SER A 214 8.40 4.88 36.98
N ALA A 215 9.47 5.07 37.76
CA ALA A 215 10.77 5.54 37.30
C ALA A 215 11.57 4.42 36.60
N VAL A 216 11.49 3.17 37.08
CA VAL A 216 12.02 2.02 36.33
C VAL A 216 11.32 1.91 34.96
N LEU A 217 10.00 2.08 34.91
CA LEU A 217 9.23 2.04 33.66
C LEU A 217 9.45 3.25 32.74
N SER A 218 9.90 4.42 33.24
CA SER A 218 10.33 5.52 32.37
C SER A 218 11.73 5.26 31.80
N ILE A 219 12.69 4.82 32.63
CA ILE A 219 14.05 4.43 32.19
C ILE A 219 13.99 3.27 31.18
N VAL A 220 13.18 2.23 31.41
CA VAL A 220 12.96 1.15 30.43
C VAL A 220 12.42 1.68 29.10
N ARG A 221 11.52 2.69 29.11
CA ARG A 221 10.99 3.29 27.88
C ARG A 221 12.03 4.14 27.15
N ALA A 222 12.85 4.91 27.87
CA ALA A 222 13.96 5.66 27.29
C ALA A 222 15.02 4.73 26.69
N LEU A 223 15.48 3.72 27.44
CA LEU A 223 16.43 2.72 26.94
C LEU A 223 15.89 1.93 25.75
N ARG A 224 14.60 1.53 25.76
CA ARG A 224 13.94 0.92 24.59
C ARG A 224 13.93 1.86 23.39
N SER A 225 13.60 3.13 23.61
CA SER A 225 13.60 4.16 22.56
C SER A 225 14.98 4.31 21.90
N GLU A 226 16.06 4.32 22.69
CA GLU A 226 17.39 4.54 22.15
C GLU A 226 18.08 3.30 21.59
N LEU A 227 18.00 2.16 22.29
CA LEU A 227 18.66 0.92 21.88
C LEU A 227 17.94 0.22 20.73
N VAL A 228 16.61 0.30 20.67
CA VAL A 228 15.78 -0.48 19.74
C VAL A 228 14.84 0.40 18.90
N GLY A 229 14.32 1.48 19.47
CA GLY A 229 13.38 2.40 18.83
C GLY A 229 14.03 3.56 18.07
N ALA A 230 13.22 4.58 17.80
CA ALA A 230 13.60 5.74 16.97
C ALA A 230 14.36 6.86 17.71
N GLY A 231 14.82 6.62 18.94
CA GLY A 231 15.57 7.59 19.74
C GLY A 231 14.79 8.89 19.96
N PRO A 232 15.38 10.09 19.68
CA PRO A 232 14.70 11.38 19.82
C PRO A 232 13.38 11.51 19.05
N LEU A 233 13.20 10.74 17.95
CA LEU A 233 11.98 10.79 17.15
C LEU A 233 10.82 9.98 17.76
N GLN A 234 11.08 9.10 18.74
CA GLN A 234 10.10 8.14 19.22
C GLN A 234 8.86 8.79 19.85
N SER A 235 9.03 9.95 20.49
CA SER A 235 7.92 10.75 21.05
C SER A 235 7.03 11.32 19.95
N LEU A 236 7.60 11.77 18.83
CA LEU A 236 6.85 12.26 17.66
C LEU A 236 6.11 11.10 16.96
N LEU A 237 6.76 9.96 16.78
CA LEU A 237 6.12 8.77 16.18
C LEU A 237 4.97 8.20 17.02
N ALA A 238 5.01 8.42 18.35
CA ALA A 238 3.95 8.03 19.27
C ALA A 238 2.83 9.08 19.41
N GLU A 239 2.99 10.29 18.85
CA GLU A 239 2.06 11.40 19.07
C GLU A 239 0.78 11.23 18.23
N PRO A 240 -0.43 11.21 18.85
CA PRO A 240 -1.67 11.03 18.12
C PRO A 240 -1.94 12.14 17.09
N GLY A 241 -1.86 11.80 15.81
CA GLY A 241 -2.20 12.68 14.69
C GLY A 241 -1.03 12.99 13.76
N ILE A 242 0.22 12.82 14.19
CA ILE A 242 1.38 12.87 13.29
C ILE A 242 1.27 11.73 12.27
N THR A 243 1.45 12.04 10.99
CA THR A 243 1.46 11.05 9.89
C THR A 243 2.85 10.84 9.32
N ASP A 244 3.68 11.87 9.33
CA ASP A 244 5.00 11.87 8.70
C ASP A 244 5.99 12.67 9.57
N VAL A 245 7.23 12.19 9.71
CA VAL A 245 8.35 12.83 10.43
C VAL A 245 9.56 12.81 9.51
N LEU A 246 10.10 13.98 9.16
CA LEU A 246 11.22 14.14 8.24
C LEU A 246 12.43 14.72 8.98
N VAL A 247 13.61 14.16 8.75
CA VAL A 247 14.89 14.67 9.26
C VAL A 247 15.76 15.00 8.06
N ASN A 248 16.10 16.28 7.89
CA ASN A 248 16.97 16.77 6.82
C ASN A 248 18.37 17.16 7.34
N GLY A 249 18.50 17.36 8.66
CA GLY A 249 19.75 17.78 9.30
C GLY A 249 19.63 17.85 10.83
N PRO A 250 20.72 18.14 11.56
CA PRO A 250 20.74 18.15 13.02
C PRO A 250 19.69 19.09 13.65
N ASP A 251 19.54 20.29 13.08
CA ASP A 251 18.56 21.30 13.48
C ASP A 251 17.37 21.40 12.50
N GLU A 252 17.11 20.35 11.73
CA GLU A 252 16.05 20.33 10.72
C GLU A 252 15.23 19.04 10.78
N VAL A 253 14.32 19.01 11.76
CA VAL A 253 13.25 18.03 11.88
C VAL A 253 11.90 18.69 11.56
N TRP A 254 11.12 18.06 10.69
CA TRP A 254 9.76 18.48 10.31
C TRP A 254 8.75 17.37 10.62
N ILE A 255 7.49 17.74 10.82
CA ILE A 255 6.36 16.81 10.98
C ILE A 255 5.16 17.25 10.14
N ASP A 256 4.33 16.31 9.67
CA ASP A 256 2.99 16.59 9.11
C ASP A 256 1.92 15.92 9.99
N ARG A 257 0.91 16.70 10.36
CA ARG A 257 -0.29 16.28 11.12
C ARG A 257 -1.52 16.08 10.22
N GLY A 258 -1.29 15.97 8.92
CA GLY A 258 -2.28 15.86 7.84
C GLY A 258 -2.67 17.19 7.19
N HIS A 259 -2.15 18.33 7.67
CA HIS A 259 -2.45 19.69 7.20
C HIS A 259 -1.26 20.43 6.56
N GLY A 260 -0.02 19.94 6.70
CA GLY A 260 1.18 20.59 6.18
C GLY A 260 2.41 20.29 7.04
N LEU A 261 3.60 20.62 6.51
CA LEU A 261 4.87 20.45 7.24
C LEU A 261 5.11 21.63 8.19
N GLU A 262 5.32 21.32 9.47
CA GLU A 262 5.77 22.25 10.51
C GLU A 262 7.12 21.80 11.08
N ARG A 263 7.92 22.73 11.64
CA ARG A 263 9.20 22.39 12.29
C ARG A 263 8.95 21.83 13.69
N ALA A 264 9.55 20.68 13.99
CA ALA A 264 9.55 20.13 15.35
C ALA A 264 10.71 20.72 16.18
N PRO A 265 10.60 20.80 17.52
CA PRO A 265 11.67 21.27 18.39
C PRO A 265 12.79 20.22 18.61
N VAL A 266 12.65 19.02 18.06
CA VAL A 266 13.64 17.93 18.20
C VAL A 266 14.90 18.26 17.39
N ARG A 267 16.07 18.04 18.00
CA ARG A 267 17.39 18.21 17.39
C ARG A 267 18.24 16.95 17.59
N PHE A 268 19.25 16.79 16.74
CA PHE A 268 20.35 15.84 16.91
C PHE A 268 21.64 16.59 17.21
N PRO A 269 22.62 16.00 17.93
CA PRO A 269 23.89 16.67 18.22
C PRO A 269 24.74 16.88 16.96
N ASP A 270 24.70 15.95 16.01
CA ASP A 270 25.42 16.02 14.75
C ASP A 270 24.80 15.10 13.66
N ALA A 271 25.36 15.16 12.45
CA ALA A 271 24.99 14.27 11.34
C ALA A 271 25.39 12.80 11.55
N VAL A 272 26.33 12.52 12.46
CA VAL A 272 26.80 11.17 12.78
C VAL A 272 25.79 10.42 13.64
N ALA A 273 25.11 11.10 14.57
CA ALA A 273 24.00 10.59 15.35
C ALA A 273 22.80 10.25 14.46
N ILE A 274 22.48 11.10 13.47
CA ILE A 274 21.46 10.81 12.45
C ILE A 274 21.84 9.55 11.65
N ARG A 275 23.10 9.45 11.21
CA ARG A 275 23.62 8.25 10.52
C ARG A 275 23.48 6.99 11.39
N ARG A 276 23.95 7.05 12.64
CA ARG A 276 23.89 5.95 13.63
C ARG A 276 22.46 5.52 13.93
N LEU A 277 21.49 6.45 13.96
CA LEU A 277 20.06 6.14 14.08
C LEU A 277 19.55 5.39 12.85
N ALA A 278 19.75 5.95 11.66
CA ALA A 278 19.30 5.34 10.41
C ALA A 278 19.90 3.93 10.19
N GLN A 279 21.20 3.76 10.46
CA GLN A 279 21.88 2.46 10.33
C GLN A 279 21.35 1.43 11.34
N ARG A 280 21.07 1.83 12.59
CA ARG A 280 20.48 0.96 13.62
C ARG A 280 19.06 0.52 13.27
N LEU A 281 18.21 1.46 12.87
CA LEU A 281 16.84 1.19 12.43
C LEU A 281 16.81 0.31 11.16
N ALA A 282 17.74 0.53 10.22
CA ALA A 282 17.87 -0.31 9.04
C ALA A 282 18.31 -1.75 9.41
N GLY A 283 19.31 -1.89 10.28
CA GLY A 283 19.82 -3.18 10.75
C GLY A 283 18.77 -4.00 11.51
N ALA A 284 18.02 -3.37 12.41
CA ALA A 284 16.91 -4.00 13.14
C ALA A 284 15.81 -4.54 12.21
N ALA A 285 15.60 -3.89 11.06
CA ALA A 285 14.68 -4.33 10.02
C ALA A 285 15.33 -5.23 8.93
N GLY A 286 16.53 -5.78 9.19
CA GLY A 286 17.21 -6.71 8.28
C GLY A 286 17.73 -6.08 6.98
N ARG A 287 18.00 -4.78 6.97
CA ARG A 287 18.64 -4.07 5.85
C ARG A 287 20.03 -3.57 6.21
N ARG A 288 20.84 -3.42 5.16
CA ARG A 288 22.17 -2.82 5.21
C ARG A 288 22.09 -1.40 4.66
N LEU A 289 22.61 -0.44 5.42
CA LEU A 289 22.69 0.98 5.08
C LEU A 289 24.11 1.45 5.40
N ASP A 290 24.89 1.80 4.39
CA ASP A 290 26.29 2.25 4.52
C ASP A 290 26.77 2.88 3.20
N ASP A 291 28.06 3.18 3.06
CA ASP A 291 28.64 3.82 1.88
C ASP A 291 28.55 2.98 0.59
N ALA A 292 28.37 1.66 0.71
CA ALA A 292 28.13 0.75 -0.42
C ALA A 292 26.63 0.55 -0.70
N ARG A 293 25.74 0.84 0.26
CA ARG A 293 24.28 0.92 0.09
C ARG A 293 23.75 2.21 0.75
N PRO A 294 23.94 3.38 0.11
CA PRO A 294 23.69 4.67 0.73
C PRO A 294 22.20 5.07 0.82
N TRP A 295 21.27 4.13 0.60
CA TRP A 295 19.86 4.30 0.97
C TRP A 295 19.24 2.97 1.43
N ALA A 296 18.18 3.06 2.23
CA ALA A 296 17.41 1.89 2.68
C ALA A 296 15.93 2.23 2.91
N ASP A 297 15.07 1.33 2.46
CA ASP A 297 13.63 1.31 2.74
C ASP A 297 13.30 0.20 3.73
N VAL A 298 12.75 0.58 4.89
CA VAL A 298 12.44 -0.35 5.99
C VAL A 298 11.10 -0.11 6.65
N ARG A 299 10.67 -1.14 7.39
CA ARG A 299 9.51 -1.13 8.27
C ARG A 299 9.99 -1.38 9.70
N LEU A 300 9.63 -0.48 10.60
CA LEU A 300 9.92 -0.56 12.03
C LEU A 300 8.90 -1.49 12.74
N PRO A 301 9.16 -1.95 13.98
CA PRO A 301 8.30 -2.93 14.66
C PRO A 301 6.86 -2.46 14.97
N ASP A 302 6.66 -1.15 15.13
CA ASP A 302 5.34 -0.49 15.24
C ASP A 302 4.56 -0.48 13.90
N GLY A 303 5.24 -0.81 12.80
CA GLY A 303 4.73 -0.80 11.44
C GLY A 303 5.04 0.49 10.67
N THR A 304 5.62 1.51 11.30
CA THR A 304 6.09 2.77 10.68
C THR A 304 7.10 2.46 9.59
N ARG A 305 7.06 3.20 8.48
CA ARG A 305 8.07 3.09 7.43
C ARG A 305 9.16 4.11 7.66
N MET A 306 10.41 3.77 7.35
CA MET A 306 11.51 4.72 7.21
C MET A 306 12.16 4.51 5.84
N HIS A 307 12.24 5.59 5.07
CA HIS A 307 13.24 5.75 4.02
C HIS A 307 14.43 6.50 4.62
N ALA A 308 15.67 6.12 4.30
CA ALA A 308 16.86 6.83 4.73
C ALA A 308 17.87 6.93 3.59
N VAL A 309 18.59 8.06 3.51
CA VAL A 309 19.64 8.33 2.51
C VAL A 309 20.88 8.90 3.20
N LEU A 310 22.07 8.46 2.77
CA LEU A 310 23.36 8.88 3.29
C LEU A 310 24.13 9.76 2.27
N PRO A 311 24.99 10.67 2.73
CA PRO A 311 26.03 11.26 1.88
C PRO A 311 26.93 10.17 1.27
N PRO A 312 27.45 10.36 0.04
CA PRO A 312 27.33 11.56 -0.79
C PRO A 312 26.06 11.61 -1.68
N VAL A 313 25.12 10.66 -1.56
CA VAL A 313 23.89 10.65 -2.40
C VAL A 313 22.94 11.78 -2.01
N VAL A 314 22.90 12.14 -0.73
CA VAL A 314 22.38 13.43 -0.26
C VAL A 314 23.53 14.35 0.13
N VAL A 315 23.40 15.65 -0.16
CA VAL A 315 24.42 16.66 0.12
C VAL A 315 24.27 17.18 1.56
N GLY A 316 25.37 17.27 2.30
CA GLY A 316 25.38 17.75 3.68
C GLY A 316 25.14 16.63 4.70
N SER A 317 23.90 16.49 5.17
CA SER A 317 23.51 15.54 6.22
C SER A 317 22.85 14.28 5.64
N PRO A 318 22.92 13.11 6.31
CA PRO A 318 21.95 12.05 6.09
C PRO A 318 20.52 12.54 6.32
N CYS A 319 19.57 12.02 5.54
CA CYS A 319 18.16 12.31 5.66
C CYS A 319 17.34 11.06 6.01
N LEU A 320 16.28 11.22 6.80
CA LEU A 320 15.29 10.18 7.09
C LEU A 320 13.89 10.72 6.78
N SER A 321 13.05 9.90 6.16
CA SER A 321 11.63 10.16 5.99
C SER A 321 10.83 9.02 6.61
N LEU A 322 10.25 9.28 7.79
CA LEU A 322 9.44 8.32 8.52
C LEU A 322 7.95 8.59 8.28
N ARG A 323 7.17 7.54 8.05
CA ARG A 323 5.72 7.63 7.78
C ARG A 323 4.96 6.65 8.66
N VAL A 324 4.22 7.20 9.62
CA VAL A 324 3.50 6.48 10.67
C VAL A 324 2.35 5.69 10.07
N VAL A 325 2.28 4.40 10.37
CA VAL A 325 1.15 3.56 9.95
C VAL A 325 0.02 3.68 10.95
N ARG A 326 -1.10 4.28 10.53
CA ARG A 326 -2.30 4.40 11.36
C ARG A 326 -2.85 3.01 11.74
N PRO A 327 -3.23 2.80 13.02
CA PRO A 327 -3.54 1.46 13.54
C PRO A 327 -4.89 0.90 13.03
N ARG A 328 -5.81 1.75 12.60
CA ARG A 328 -7.10 1.36 12.00
C ARG A 328 -7.43 2.16 10.74
N ALA A 329 -8.28 1.58 9.90
CA ALA A 329 -9.02 2.36 8.90
C ALA A 329 -9.97 3.38 9.55
N PHE A 330 -10.35 4.39 8.78
CA PHE A 330 -11.51 5.20 9.07
C PHE A 330 -12.78 4.40 8.77
N SER A 331 -13.86 4.71 9.46
CA SER A 331 -15.21 4.36 9.06
C SER A 331 -15.71 5.29 7.96
N LEU A 332 -16.75 4.89 7.23
CA LEU A 332 -17.38 5.75 6.22
C LEU A 332 -17.94 7.03 6.86
N ALA A 333 -18.49 6.94 8.07
CA ALA A 333 -19.03 8.07 8.80
C ALA A 333 -17.95 9.12 9.14
N GLU A 334 -16.75 8.71 9.54
CA GLU A 334 -15.63 9.63 9.75
C GLU A 334 -15.17 10.31 8.45
N LEU A 335 -15.17 9.59 7.32
CA LEU A 335 -14.85 10.20 6.01
C LEU A 335 -15.94 11.15 5.51
N THR A 336 -17.22 10.90 5.82
CA THR A 336 -18.31 11.85 5.55
C THR A 336 -18.22 13.08 6.46
N ALA A 337 -17.94 12.90 7.76
CA ALA A 337 -17.77 14.00 8.71
C ALA A 337 -16.57 14.91 8.36
N ALA A 338 -15.46 14.33 7.86
CA ALA A 338 -14.33 15.09 7.32
C ALA A 338 -14.62 15.77 5.96
N GLY A 339 -15.77 15.49 5.34
CA GLY A 339 -16.10 15.93 3.98
C GLY A 339 -15.27 15.28 2.87
N THR A 340 -14.57 14.18 3.17
CA THR A 340 -13.84 13.39 2.17
C THR A 340 -14.80 12.57 1.30
N VAL A 341 -15.86 12.04 1.91
CA VAL A 341 -17.05 11.58 1.19
C VAL A 341 -18.07 12.71 1.22
N PRO A 342 -18.32 13.42 0.10
CA PRO A 342 -19.32 14.48 0.05
C PRO A 342 -20.75 13.91 0.15
N PRO A 343 -21.76 14.72 0.52
CA PRO A 343 -23.14 14.25 0.74
C PRO A 343 -23.71 13.44 -0.44
N GLY A 344 -24.36 12.30 -0.12
CA GLY A 344 -24.89 11.36 -1.09
C GLY A 344 -23.83 10.41 -1.67
N GLY A 345 -22.55 10.75 -1.59
CA GLY A 345 -21.44 9.90 -2.01
C GLY A 345 -21.40 8.58 -1.23
N GLU A 346 -21.80 8.58 0.03
CA GLU A 346 -21.89 7.37 0.86
C GLU A 346 -22.91 6.35 0.30
N ARG A 347 -23.96 6.80 -0.39
CA ARG A 347 -24.95 5.93 -1.04
C ARG A 347 -24.39 5.32 -2.32
N LEU A 348 -23.68 6.11 -3.13
CA LEU A 348 -23.05 5.66 -4.38
C LEU A 348 -21.94 4.65 -4.12
N LEU A 349 -21.10 4.92 -3.11
CA LEU A 349 -20.04 4.00 -2.69
C LEU A 349 -20.61 2.66 -2.22
N ARG A 350 -21.72 2.67 -1.45
CA ARG A 350 -22.42 1.43 -1.06
C ARG A 350 -23.04 0.71 -2.25
N ALA A 351 -23.64 1.42 -3.21
CA ALA A 351 -24.20 0.83 -4.43
C ALA A 351 -23.12 0.15 -5.30
N ILE A 352 -21.93 0.77 -5.43
CA ILE A 352 -20.76 0.21 -6.12
C ILE A 352 -20.29 -1.10 -5.46
N LEU A 353 -20.22 -1.14 -4.12
CA LEU A 353 -19.79 -2.33 -3.38
C LEU A 353 -20.83 -3.46 -3.42
N ALA A 354 -22.12 -3.14 -3.24
CA ALA A 354 -23.23 -4.08 -3.26
C ALA A 354 -23.47 -4.67 -4.66
N GLY A 355 -23.32 -3.84 -5.71
CA GLY A 355 -23.32 -4.30 -7.10
C GLY A 355 -22.05 -5.05 -7.52
N ARG A 356 -21.17 -5.42 -6.57
CA ARG A 356 -19.85 -6.06 -6.77
C ARG A 356 -19.07 -5.48 -7.96
N LEU A 357 -19.15 -4.16 -8.17
CA LEU A 357 -18.50 -3.52 -9.31
C LEU A 357 -16.99 -3.49 -9.12
N SER A 358 -16.26 -3.71 -10.20
CA SER A 358 -14.82 -3.45 -10.23
C SER A 358 -14.57 -1.94 -10.33
N PHE A 359 -13.65 -1.42 -9.52
CA PHE A 359 -13.35 0.01 -9.51
C PHE A 359 -11.89 0.35 -9.23
N LEU A 360 -11.43 1.47 -9.79
CA LEU A 360 -10.15 2.09 -9.43
C LEU A 360 -10.39 3.40 -8.68
N ILE A 361 -9.67 3.59 -7.58
CA ILE A 361 -9.60 4.87 -6.89
C ILE A 361 -8.43 5.66 -7.46
N SER A 362 -8.70 6.83 -8.06
CA SER A 362 -7.70 7.66 -8.71
C SER A 362 -7.47 8.99 -7.97
N GLY A 363 -6.41 9.71 -8.36
CA GLY A 363 -6.01 10.97 -7.72
C GLY A 363 -4.50 11.07 -7.47
N GLY A 364 -4.06 12.29 -7.14
CA GLY A 364 -2.64 12.61 -6.91
C GLY A 364 -2.03 12.01 -5.64
N THR A 365 -0.79 12.39 -5.35
CA THR A 365 -0.11 12.02 -4.09
C THR A 365 -0.79 12.70 -2.91
N GLY A 366 -1.01 11.97 -1.82
CA GLY A 366 -1.60 12.52 -0.59
C GLY A 366 -3.10 12.85 -0.67
N SER A 367 -3.81 12.53 -1.76
CA SER A 367 -5.27 12.78 -1.87
C SER A 367 -6.14 11.87 -1.00
N GLY A 368 -5.58 10.78 -0.45
CA GLY A 368 -6.29 9.85 0.44
C GLY A 368 -6.74 8.54 -0.21
N LYS A 369 -6.25 8.19 -1.41
CA LYS A 369 -6.63 6.96 -2.14
C LYS A 369 -6.62 5.69 -1.27
N SER A 370 -5.50 5.39 -0.60
CA SER A 370 -5.37 4.23 0.30
C SER A 370 -6.35 4.29 1.47
N THR A 371 -6.67 5.50 1.95
CA THR A 371 -7.59 5.73 3.08
C THR A 371 -9.02 5.39 2.70
N LEU A 372 -9.49 5.88 1.54
CA LEU A 372 -10.80 5.51 1.02
C LEU A 372 -10.86 4.01 0.69
N LEU A 373 -9.84 3.45 0.03
CA LEU A 373 -9.78 2.00 -0.26
C LEU A 373 -9.92 1.15 1.00
N SER A 374 -9.10 1.44 2.02
CA SER A 374 -9.13 0.72 3.29
C SER A 374 -10.44 0.90 4.07
N THR A 375 -11.19 1.97 3.80
CA THR A 375 -12.53 2.20 4.37
C THR A 375 -13.58 1.38 3.63
N LEU A 376 -13.59 1.42 2.30
CA LEU A 376 -14.55 0.70 1.46
C LEU A 376 -14.45 -0.82 1.60
N LEU A 377 -13.23 -1.35 1.75
CA LEU A 377 -13.01 -2.77 2.02
C LEU A 377 -13.46 -3.20 3.43
N GLY A 378 -13.63 -2.25 4.36
CA GLY A 378 -14.30 -2.50 5.65
C GLY A 378 -15.83 -2.49 5.57
N LEU A 379 -16.41 -2.31 4.37
CA LEU A 379 -17.85 -2.30 4.11
C LEU A 379 -18.28 -3.41 3.14
N THR A 380 -17.36 -4.27 2.70
CA THR A 380 -17.67 -5.47 1.90
C THR A 380 -18.34 -6.53 2.77
N ASP A 381 -18.92 -7.56 2.16
CA ASP A 381 -19.62 -8.62 2.90
C ASP A 381 -18.60 -9.37 3.79
N PRO A 382 -18.82 -9.51 5.12
CA PRO A 382 -17.94 -10.25 6.02
C PRO A 382 -17.56 -11.68 5.58
N ALA A 383 -18.33 -12.30 4.69
CA ALA A 383 -18.04 -13.60 4.10
C ALA A 383 -17.03 -13.56 2.92
N GLU A 384 -16.82 -12.40 2.28
CA GLU A 384 -15.94 -12.27 1.12
C GLU A 384 -14.45 -12.32 1.51
N ARG A 385 -13.70 -13.26 0.95
CA ARG A 385 -12.25 -13.36 1.14
C ARG A 385 -11.51 -12.28 0.34
N ILE A 386 -10.97 -11.27 1.04
CA ILE A 386 -10.17 -10.21 0.45
C ILE A 386 -8.70 -10.63 0.41
N VAL A 387 -8.06 -10.59 -0.77
CA VAL A 387 -6.60 -10.71 -0.89
C VAL A 387 -6.01 -9.37 -1.35
N LEU A 388 -5.38 -8.67 -0.40
CA LEU A 388 -4.65 -7.42 -0.60
C LEU A 388 -3.24 -7.70 -1.11
N VAL A 389 -2.82 -7.00 -2.17
CA VAL A 389 -1.48 -7.03 -2.75
C VAL A 389 -0.88 -5.62 -2.73
N GLU A 390 0.24 -5.43 -2.03
CA GLU A 390 0.83 -4.12 -1.78
C GLU A 390 2.36 -4.15 -1.91
N ASP A 391 2.99 -3.06 -2.38
CA ASP A 391 4.47 -2.94 -2.33
C ASP A 391 5.00 -2.78 -0.91
N SER A 392 4.20 -2.15 -0.06
CA SER A 392 4.46 -2.02 1.35
C SER A 392 3.11 -1.92 2.03
N ALA A 393 2.89 -2.70 3.08
CA ALA A 393 1.55 -3.06 3.49
C ALA A 393 0.92 -1.93 4.33
N GLU A 394 0.13 -1.08 3.66
CA GLU A 394 -0.48 0.16 4.14
C GLU A 394 -1.91 -0.08 4.61
N LEU A 395 -2.70 -0.81 3.81
CA LEU A 395 -4.14 -1.02 4.01
C LEU A 395 -4.43 -1.87 5.26
N ARG A 396 -5.34 -1.40 6.13
CA ARG A 396 -5.81 -2.10 7.33
C ARG A 396 -7.35 -2.03 7.41
N PRO A 397 -8.09 -2.63 6.44
CA PRO A 397 -9.54 -2.61 6.47
C PRO A 397 -10.07 -3.38 7.69
N SER A 398 -11.15 -2.87 8.28
CA SER A 398 -11.84 -3.49 9.41
C SER A 398 -12.76 -4.61 8.90
N HIS A 399 -12.16 -5.70 8.42
CA HIS A 399 -12.86 -6.82 7.80
C HIS A 399 -12.30 -8.16 8.32
N PRO A 400 -13.13 -9.18 8.62
CA PRO A 400 -12.66 -10.41 9.29
C PRO A 400 -11.80 -11.32 8.41
N HIS A 401 -12.02 -11.36 7.08
CA HIS A 401 -11.36 -12.33 6.19
C HIS A 401 -10.38 -11.69 5.20
N VAL A 402 -9.32 -11.08 5.72
CA VAL A 402 -8.32 -10.35 4.92
C VAL A 402 -6.97 -11.07 4.93
N VAL A 403 -6.47 -11.41 3.75
CA VAL A 403 -5.07 -11.85 3.55
C VAL A 403 -4.28 -10.72 2.92
N ARG A 404 -3.03 -10.55 3.35
CA ARG A 404 -2.20 -9.39 3.02
C ARG A 404 -0.84 -9.86 2.48
N LEU A 405 -0.54 -9.50 1.24
CA LEU A 405 0.71 -9.81 0.55
C LEU A 405 1.53 -8.53 0.35
N GLU A 406 2.79 -8.57 0.74
CA GLU A 406 3.74 -7.44 0.69
C GLU A 406 4.92 -7.82 -0.23
N THR A 407 5.38 -6.91 -1.09
CA THR A 407 6.50 -7.23 -2.01
C THR A 407 7.81 -7.39 -1.26
N ARG A 408 8.74 -8.14 -1.85
CA ARG A 408 10.05 -8.40 -1.26
C ARG A 408 11.13 -7.90 -2.23
N PRO A 409 11.92 -6.86 -1.89
CA PRO A 409 13.09 -6.53 -2.67
C PRO A 409 14.10 -7.68 -2.63
N ALA A 410 15.10 -7.64 -3.51
CA ALA A 410 16.16 -8.64 -3.51
C ALA A 410 16.93 -8.68 -2.17
N ASN A 411 17.56 -9.82 -1.89
CA ASN A 411 18.56 -9.94 -0.82
C ASN A 411 19.85 -9.18 -1.20
N GLN A 412 20.91 -9.32 -0.39
CA GLN A 412 22.17 -8.62 -0.68
C GLN A 412 22.84 -9.11 -1.99
N GLU A 413 22.61 -10.35 -2.42
CA GLU A 413 23.16 -10.97 -3.64
C GLU A 413 22.33 -10.67 -4.91
N GLY A 414 21.21 -9.93 -4.79
CA GLY A 414 20.29 -9.70 -5.91
C GLY A 414 19.23 -10.79 -6.10
N ALA A 415 19.27 -11.87 -5.31
CA ALA A 415 18.35 -12.99 -5.40
C ALA A 415 17.03 -12.76 -4.64
N GLY A 416 16.01 -13.57 -4.94
CA GLY A 416 14.80 -13.69 -4.12
C GLY A 416 13.82 -12.51 -4.15
N ARG A 417 13.94 -11.57 -5.11
CA ARG A 417 12.95 -10.51 -5.33
C ARG A 417 11.57 -11.10 -5.66
N VAL A 418 10.52 -10.55 -5.06
CA VAL A 418 9.10 -10.86 -5.33
C VAL A 418 8.39 -9.54 -5.63
N THR A 419 7.86 -9.39 -6.84
CA THR A 419 7.23 -8.14 -7.33
C THR A 419 5.71 -8.13 -7.11
N LEU A 420 5.06 -6.96 -7.26
CA LEU A 420 3.59 -6.86 -7.27
C LEU A 420 2.97 -7.85 -8.28
N ARG A 421 3.59 -7.99 -9.45
CA ARG A 421 3.12 -8.88 -10.52
C ARG A 421 3.15 -10.35 -10.09
N ASP A 422 4.18 -10.76 -9.37
CA ASP A 422 4.29 -12.12 -8.82
C ASP A 422 3.22 -12.36 -7.76
N LEU A 423 3.00 -11.39 -6.87
CA LEU A 423 1.98 -11.47 -5.82
C LEU A 423 0.56 -11.53 -6.38
N VAL A 424 0.22 -10.73 -7.40
CA VAL A 424 -1.08 -10.82 -8.08
C VAL A 424 -1.31 -12.23 -8.65
N ARG A 425 -0.28 -12.83 -9.27
CA ARG A 425 -0.33 -14.19 -9.84
C ARG A 425 -0.48 -15.30 -8.79
N GLN A 426 0.02 -15.08 -7.57
CA GLN A 426 -0.22 -15.99 -6.45
C GLN A 426 -1.58 -15.74 -5.79
N ALA A 427 -2.02 -14.48 -5.65
CA ALA A 427 -3.31 -14.12 -5.07
C ALA A 427 -4.47 -14.83 -5.77
N LEU A 428 -4.43 -14.94 -7.11
CA LEU A 428 -5.40 -15.70 -7.92
C LEU A 428 -5.51 -17.20 -7.55
N ARG A 429 -4.47 -17.79 -6.96
CA ARG A 429 -4.47 -19.18 -6.46
C ARG A 429 -5.02 -19.31 -5.04
N MET A 430 -5.29 -18.20 -4.35
CA MET A 430 -5.69 -18.17 -2.93
C MET A 430 -7.20 -18.12 -2.74
N ARG A 431 -7.99 -18.37 -3.79
CA ARG A 431 -9.46 -18.25 -3.87
C ARG A 431 -9.98 -16.91 -3.33
N PRO A 432 -9.55 -15.75 -3.87
CA PRO A 432 -10.07 -14.45 -3.47
C PRO A 432 -11.49 -14.27 -4.00
N ASP A 433 -12.43 -13.89 -3.13
CA ASP A 433 -13.73 -13.37 -3.58
C ASP A 433 -13.61 -11.89 -4.00
N ARG A 434 -12.56 -11.19 -3.52
CA ARG A 434 -12.07 -9.90 -4.05
C ARG A 434 -10.54 -9.88 -4.11
N LEU A 435 -9.97 -9.61 -5.28
CA LEU A 435 -8.56 -9.26 -5.47
C LEU A 435 -8.39 -7.74 -5.35
N VAL A 436 -7.37 -7.28 -4.61
CA VAL A 436 -7.08 -5.86 -4.45
C VAL A 436 -5.60 -5.55 -4.67
N VAL A 437 -5.31 -4.52 -5.48
CA VAL A 437 -3.94 -3.99 -5.64
C VAL A 437 -3.85 -2.60 -5.02
N GLY A 438 -3.00 -2.44 -3.99
CA GLY A 438 -2.92 -1.24 -3.17
C GLY A 438 -2.62 0.04 -3.95
N GLU A 439 -1.68 -0.01 -4.91
CA GLU A 439 -1.50 1.02 -5.93
C GLU A 439 -0.85 0.39 -7.18
N CYS A 440 -1.43 0.61 -8.36
CA CYS A 440 -0.86 0.16 -9.63
C CYS A 440 0.25 1.13 -10.09
N ARG A 441 1.45 0.60 -10.28
CA ARG A 441 2.68 1.34 -10.63
C ARG A 441 3.33 0.86 -11.93
N GLY A 442 3.01 -0.35 -12.39
CA GLY A 442 3.75 -1.03 -13.45
C GLY A 442 2.99 -2.23 -14.04
N PRO A 443 3.69 -3.33 -14.39
CA PRO A 443 3.14 -4.37 -15.26
C PRO A 443 2.09 -5.28 -14.61
N GLU A 444 1.95 -5.26 -13.28
CA GLU A 444 0.88 -5.93 -12.53
C GLU A 444 -0.52 -5.47 -12.95
N VAL A 445 -0.65 -4.29 -13.57
CA VAL A 445 -1.91 -3.80 -14.16
C VAL A 445 -2.52 -4.82 -15.13
N THR A 446 -1.68 -5.58 -15.84
CA THR A 446 -2.13 -6.55 -16.85
C THR A 446 -2.73 -7.80 -16.21
N ASP A 447 -2.09 -8.30 -15.15
CA ASP A 447 -2.58 -9.45 -14.40
C ASP A 447 -3.81 -9.06 -13.53
N LEU A 448 -3.92 -7.80 -13.09
CA LEU A 448 -5.14 -7.25 -12.48
C LEU A 448 -6.30 -7.14 -13.48
N LEU A 449 -6.10 -6.55 -14.65
CA LEU A 449 -7.16 -6.47 -15.67
C LEU A 449 -7.59 -7.86 -16.17
N ALA A 450 -6.66 -8.81 -16.24
CA ALA A 450 -6.99 -10.22 -16.50
C ALA A 450 -7.80 -10.86 -15.34
N ALA A 451 -7.46 -10.57 -14.08
CA ALA A 451 -8.18 -11.06 -12.91
C ALA A 451 -9.66 -10.61 -12.88
N LEU A 452 -9.89 -9.31 -13.07
CA LEU A 452 -11.23 -8.72 -13.08
C LEU A 452 -12.09 -9.29 -14.23
N ASN A 453 -11.49 -9.60 -15.38
CA ASN A 453 -12.14 -10.27 -16.51
C ASN A 453 -12.44 -11.77 -16.28
N THR A 454 -11.90 -12.40 -15.23
CA THR A 454 -11.93 -13.87 -15.00
C THR A 454 -12.69 -14.27 -13.74
N GLY A 455 -13.72 -13.50 -13.37
CA GLY A 455 -14.65 -13.83 -12.28
C GLY A 455 -14.28 -13.24 -10.91
N HIS A 456 -13.21 -12.43 -10.82
CA HIS A 456 -12.86 -11.70 -9.60
C HIS A 456 -13.64 -10.38 -9.51
N GLU A 457 -14.97 -10.48 -9.53
CA GLU A 457 -15.90 -9.38 -9.33
C GLU A 457 -15.59 -8.61 -8.03
N GLY A 458 -15.95 -7.33 -7.98
CA GLY A 458 -15.73 -6.49 -6.81
C GLY A 458 -14.26 -6.21 -6.48
N GLY A 459 -13.33 -6.71 -7.29
CA GLY A 459 -11.90 -6.43 -7.20
C GLY A 459 -11.57 -4.99 -7.60
N CYS A 460 -10.55 -4.43 -6.97
CA CYS A 460 -10.29 -2.99 -7.04
C CYS A 460 -8.83 -2.61 -6.76
N GLY A 461 -8.52 -1.32 -6.83
CA GLY A 461 -7.19 -0.84 -6.48
C GLY A 461 -7.07 0.68 -6.51
N THR A 462 -5.87 1.21 -6.33
CA THR A 462 -5.61 2.64 -6.55
C THR A 462 -4.66 2.90 -7.72
N LEU A 463 -4.78 4.09 -8.33
CA LEU A 463 -3.95 4.54 -9.45
C LEU A 463 -3.60 6.03 -9.28
N HIS A 464 -2.36 6.43 -9.56
CA HIS A 464 -2.03 7.85 -9.62
C HIS A 464 -2.47 8.45 -10.97
N ALA A 465 -3.37 9.44 -10.93
CA ALA A 465 -3.85 10.21 -12.08
C ALA A 465 -4.26 11.62 -11.62
N ASN A 466 -4.19 12.64 -12.48
CA ASN A 466 -4.47 14.03 -12.09
C ASN A 466 -5.96 14.37 -12.21
N ALA A 467 -6.66 13.82 -13.21
CA ALA A 467 -8.11 13.81 -13.36
C ALA A 467 -8.63 12.36 -13.55
N ALA A 468 -9.95 12.12 -13.44
CA ALA A 468 -10.51 10.82 -13.82
C ALA A 468 -10.33 10.53 -15.32
N ALA A 469 -10.38 11.57 -16.16
CA ALA A 469 -10.18 11.49 -17.61
C ALA A 469 -8.81 10.92 -18.02
N ASP A 470 -7.77 11.09 -17.20
CA ASP A 470 -6.41 10.61 -17.50
C ASP A 470 -6.27 9.09 -17.31
N VAL A 471 -7.20 8.43 -16.60
CA VAL A 471 -7.05 7.03 -16.16
C VAL A 471 -6.77 6.07 -17.32
N PRO A 472 -7.48 6.11 -18.47
CA PRO A 472 -7.17 5.24 -19.59
C PRO A 472 -5.76 5.48 -20.15
N ALA A 473 -5.34 6.73 -20.32
CA ALA A 473 -3.99 7.08 -20.80
C ALA A 473 -2.88 6.68 -19.80
N ARG A 474 -3.16 6.76 -18.49
CA ARG A 474 -2.26 6.25 -17.45
C ARG A 474 -2.14 4.72 -17.52
N LEU A 475 -3.24 4.02 -17.73
CA LEU A 475 -3.26 2.57 -17.92
C LEU A 475 -2.55 2.17 -19.22
N GLU A 476 -2.65 2.96 -20.30
CA GLU A 476 -1.87 2.77 -21.54
C GLU A 476 -0.37 2.78 -21.27
N ALA A 477 0.13 3.78 -20.52
CA ALA A 477 1.53 3.85 -20.16
C ALA A 477 2.00 2.62 -19.36
N LEU A 478 1.22 2.17 -18.36
CA LEU A 478 1.54 0.98 -17.56
C LEU A 478 1.46 -0.31 -18.38
N GLY A 479 0.40 -0.51 -19.17
CA GLY A 479 0.21 -1.68 -20.03
C GLY A 479 1.28 -1.81 -21.12
N SER A 480 1.77 -0.69 -21.65
CA SER A 480 2.90 -0.64 -22.58
C SER A 480 4.18 -1.23 -21.97
N THR A 481 4.51 -0.89 -20.71
CA THR A 481 5.66 -1.49 -19.99
C THR A 481 5.54 -3.00 -19.75
N ALA A 482 4.33 -3.55 -19.87
CA ALA A 482 4.06 -4.98 -19.75
C ALA A 482 3.99 -5.70 -21.11
N GLY A 483 4.13 -4.98 -22.22
CA GLY A 483 4.07 -5.51 -23.59
C GLY A 483 2.66 -5.60 -24.19
N LEU A 484 1.63 -4.97 -23.59
CA LEU A 484 0.32 -4.89 -24.24
C LEU A 484 0.30 -3.79 -25.31
N SER A 485 -0.33 -4.09 -26.46
CA SER A 485 -0.72 -3.06 -27.42
C SER A 485 -1.86 -2.20 -26.87
N ARG A 486 -1.98 -0.97 -27.37
CA ARG A 486 -3.06 -0.03 -27.03
C ARG A 486 -4.45 -0.67 -27.17
N SER A 487 -4.69 -1.37 -28.28
CA SER A 487 -5.96 -2.05 -28.55
C SER A 487 -6.22 -3.27 -27.66
N ALA A 488 -5.18 -4.04 -27.30
CA ALA A 488 -5.30 -5.17 -26.38
C ALA A 488 -5.64 -4.69 -24.95
N LEU A 489 -4.97 -3.63 -24.48
CA LEU A 489 -5.29 -3.03 -23.18
C LEU A 489 -6.73 -2.48 -23.16
N HIS A 490 -7.13 -1.67 -24.14
CA HIS A 490 -8.49 -1.11 -24.19
C HIS A 490 -9.57 -2.20 -24.28
N SER A 491 -9.27 -3.30 -24.96
CA SER A 491 -10.15 -4.48 -25.00
C SER A 491 -10.32 -5.11 -23.62
N GLN A 492 -9.24 -5.30 -22.86
CA GLN A 492 -9.30 -5.80 -21.47
C GLN A 492 -9.97 -4.79 -20.54
N LEU A 493 -9.66 -3.50 -20.66
CA LEU A 493 -10.12 -2.44 -19.78
C LEU A 493 -11.64 -2.26 -19.84
N ALA A 494 -12.21 -2.28 -21.06
CA ALA A 494 -13.65 -2.13 -21.29
C ALA A 494 -14.51 -3.27 -20.70
N ALA A 495 -13.90 -4.43 -20.43
CA ALA A 495 -14.57 -5.59 -19.84
C ALA A 495 -14.20 -5.77 -18.35
N ALA A 496 -12.99 -5.36 -17.95
CA ALA A 496 -12.48 -5.51 -16.59
C ALA A 496 -13.06 -4.50 -15.59
N LEU A 497 -13.24 -3.23 -15.99
CA LEU A 497 -13.39 -2.12 -15.05
C LEU A 497 -14.72 -1.39 -15.25
N CYS A 498 -15.56 -1.38 -14.20
CA CYS A 498 -16.87 -0.73 -14.25
C CYS A 498 -16.81 0.78 -13.93
N ALA A 499 -16.00 1.18 -12.95
CA ALA A 499 -16.01 2.55 -12.43
C ALA A 499 -14.63 3.10 -12.02
N VAL A 500 -14.52 4.43 -11.97
CA VAL A 500 -13.40 5.18 -11.40
C VAL A 500 -13.93 6.14 -10.35
N VAL A 501 -13.36 6.13 -9.14
CA VAL A 501 -13.67 7.08 -8.06
C VAL A 501 -12.47 8.00 -7.87
N HIS A 502 -12.61 9.29 -8.19
CA HIS A 502 -11.48 10.21 -8.23
C HIS A 502 -11.44 11.15 -7.01
N LEU A 503 -10.31 11.18 -6.30
CA LEU A 503 -10.07 12.10 -5.18
C LEU A 503 -9.15 13.25 -5.58
N SER A 504 -9.65 14.47 -5.39
CA SER A 504 -8.82 15.68 -5.39
C SER A 504 -8.33 16.02 -3.98
N ARG A 505 -7.18 16.71 -3.92
CA ARG A 505 -6.76 17.48 -2.75
C ARG A 505 -6.80 18.96 -3.14
N ASP A 506 -7.63 19.73 -2.45
CA ASP A 506 -7.66 21.17 -2.57
C ASP A 506 -6.32 21.75 -2.09
N ARG A 507 -5.70 22.63 -2.89
CA ARG A 507 -4.36 23.15 -2.60
C ARG A 507 -4.34 24.32 -1.61
N ALA A 508 -5.44 25.06 -1.47
CA ALA A 508 -5.52 26.22 -0.58
C ALA A 508 -5.93 25.83 0.85
N THR A 509 -6.85 24.88 0.96
CA THR A 509 -7.41 24.38 2.24
C THR A 509 -6.83 23.04 2.67
N GLY A 510 -6.03 22.39 1.84
CA GLY A 510 -5.47 21.05 2.06
C GLY A 510 -6.48 19.91 2.04
N ARG A 511 -7.79 20.21 1.94
CA ARG A 511 -8.90 19.25 2.10
C ARG A 511 -8.90 18.19 1.02
N ARG A 512 -9.15 16.95 1.42
CA ARG A 512 -9.29 15.77 0.56
C ARG A 512 -10.78 15.53 0.30
N ARG A 513 -11.19 15.31 -0.95
CA ARG A 513 -12.58 14.91 -1.29
C ARG A 513 -12.65 14.04 -2.54
N ILE A 514 -13.67 13.19 -2.61
CA ILE A 514 -14.14 12.66 -3.90
C ILE A 514 -14.66 13.85 -4.71
N ALA A 515 -14.14 14.03 -5.93
CA ALA A 515 -14.54 15.08 -6.84
C ALA A 515 -15.59 14.58 -7.85
N GLU A 516 -15.39 13.36 -8.34
CA GLU A 516 -16.17 12.75 -9.41
C GLU A 516 -16.12 11.22 -9.36
N ILE A 517 -17.18 10.58 -9.84
CA ILE A 517 -17.25 9.14 -10.13
C ILE A 517 -17.56 8.99 -11.62
N HIS A 518 -16.74 8.21 -12.32
CA HIS A 518 -16.87 7.95 -13.75
C HIS A 518 -17.20 6.49 -14.01
N VAL A 519 -17.91 6.23 -15.11
CA VAL A 519 -18.04 4.91 -15.75
C VAL A 519 -17.11 4.82 -16.96
N LEU A 520 -16.95 3.63 -17.53
CA LEU A 520 -16.17 3.39 -18.74
C LEU A 520 -17.07 3.15 -19.95
N GLU A 521 -16.75 3.81 -21.06
CA GLU A 521 -17.41 3.65 -22.36
C GLU A 521 -16.37 3.52 -23.48
N ARG A 522 -16.71 2.84 -24.57
CA ARG A 522 -15.90 2.88 -25.79
C ARG A 522 -16.30 4.08 -26.66
N ASP A 523 -15.34 4.65 -27.36
CA ASP A 523 -15.56 5.60 -28.45
C ASP A 523 -15.76 4.88 -29.80
N GLY A 524 -15.97 5.66 -30.87
CA GLY A 524 -16.12 5.12 -32.23
C GLY A 524 -14.87 4.45 -32.81
N GLY A 525 -13.70 4.65 -32.21
CA GLY A 525 -12.46 3.91 -32.52
C GLY A 525 -12.30 2.64 -31.68
N GLY A 526 -13.25 2.35 -30.78
CA GLY A 526 -13.19 1.21 -29.86
C GLY A 526 -12.27 1.42 -28.65
N LEU A 527 -11.72 2.62 -28.46
CA LEU A 527 -10.87 2.96 -27.31
C LEU A 527 -11.75 3.33 -26.11
N VAL A 528 -11.28 3.05 -24.90
CA VAL A 528 -11.99 3.39 -23.66
C VAL A 528 -11.74 4.83 -23.27
N ARG A 529 -12.82 5.58 -23.09
CA ARG A 529 -12.86 6.86 -22.37
C ARG A 529 -13.63 6.67 -21.07
N THR A 530 -13.30 7.47 -20.06
CA THR A 530 -14.15 7.59 -18.86
C THR A 530 -15.24 8.63 -19.09
N VAL A 531 -16.42 8.43 -18.52
CA VAL A 531 -17.55 9.36 -18.61
C VAL A 531 -18.04 9.68 -17.22
N GLN A 532 -18.13 10.97 -16.89
CA GLN A 532 -18.59 11.41 -15.58
C GLN A 532 -20.04 10.95 -15.36
N ALA A 533 -20.26 10.19 -14.29
CA ALA A 533 -21.57 9.70 -13.88
C ALA A 533 -22.09 10.52 -12.69
N ALA A 534 -21.21 10.93 -11.79
CA ALA A 534 -21.50 11.83 -10.67
C ALA A 534 -20.35 12.82 -10.45
N GLY A 535 -20.67 14.03 -10.03
CA GLY A 535 -19.70 15.06 -9.63
C GLY A 535 -20.21 15.91 -8.46
N TRP A 536 -19.29 16.52 -7.72
CA TRP A 536 -19.61 17.42 -6.60
C TRP A 536 -18.90 18.78 -6.74
N SER A 537 -19.71 19.82 -6.96
CA SER A 537 -19.28 21.21 -7.06
C SER A 537 -19.74 22.02 -5.83
N PRO A 538 -19.38 23.30 -5.66
CA PRO A 538 -19.87 24.13 -4.55
C PRO A 538 -21.41 24.22 -4.50
N GLU A 539 -22.06 24.14 -5.67
CA GLU A 539 -23.52 24.16 -5.82
C GLU A 539 -24.18 22.78 -5.54
N GLY A 540 -23.38 21.79 -5.13
CA GLY A 540 -23.85 20.48 -4.67
C GLY A 540 -23.53 19.31 -5.60
N PHE A 541 -24.37 18.28 -5.52
CA PHE A 541 -24.26 17.02 -6.25
C PHE A 541 -24.90 17.14 -7.64
N ARG A 542 -24.21 16.64 -8.67
CA ARG A 542 -24.67 16.66 -10.07
C ARG A 542 -24.57 15.26 -10.69
N HIS A 543 -25.61 14.84 -11.41
CA HIS A 543 -25.52 13.70 -12.33
C HIS A 543 -24.77 14.12 -13.60
N GLY A 544 -23.82 13.29 -14.05
CA GLY A 544 -23.18 13.43 -15.36
C GLY A 544 -23.78 12.47 -16.39
N PRO A 545 -23.37 12.54 -17.68
CA PRO A 545 -23.91 11.71 -18.75
C PRO A 545 -23.85 10.20 -18.47
N GLY A 546 -22.82 9.74 -17.74
CA GLY A 546 -22.64 8.33 -17.36
C GLY A 546 -23.57 7.83 -16.24
N TRP A 547 -24.45 8.69 -15.69
CA TRP A 547 -25.28 8.37 -14.53
C TRP A 547 -26.18 7.14 -14.73
N GLY A 548 -26.92 7.10 -15.85
CA GLY A 548 -27.80 5.97 -16.16
C GLY A 548 -27.00 4.66 -16.23
N ARG A 549 -25.82 4.69 -16.85
CA ARG A 549 -24.93 3.54 -16.94
C ARG A 549 -24.41 3.08 -15.57
N LEU A 550 -24.08 4.01 -14.66
CA LEU A 550 -23.69 3.66 -13.29
C LEU A 550 -24.85 2.97 -12.55
N ALA A 551 -26.07 3.49 -12.69
CA ALA A 551 -27.27 2.90 -12.10
C ALA A 551 -27.54 1.48 -12.64
N GLU A 552 -27.47 1.27 -13.96
CA GLU A 552 -27.61 -0.07 -14.56
C GLU A 552 -26.55 -1.06 -14.03
N LEU A 553 -25.31 -0.60 -13.81
CA LEU A 553 -24.21 -1.45 -13.35
C LEU A 553 -24.47 -1.86 -11.89
N CYS A 554 -24.74 -0.91 -11.00
CA CYS A 554 -25.07 -1.20 -9.60
C CYS A 554 -26.30 -2.12 -9.46
N ALA A 555 -27.34 -1.90 -10.29
CA ALA A 555 -28.55 -2.71 -10.26
C ALA A 555 -28.32 -4.17 -10.70
N ARG A 556 -27.46 -4.41 -11.70
CA ARG A 556 -27.15 -5.77 -12.19
C ARG A 556 -26.47 -6.65 -11.15
N GLY A 557 -25.50 -6.12 -10.41
CA GLY A 557 -24.78 -6.90 -9.40
C GLY A 557 -25.61 -7.21 -8.14
N GLY A 558 -26.63 -6.40 -7.84
CA GLY A 558 -27.52 -6.63 -6.70
C GLY A 558 -28.50 -7.81 -6.89
N GLY A 559 -28.62 -8.38 -8.09
CA GLY A 559 -29.58 -9.44 -8.42
C GLY A 559 -29.26 -10.85 -7.88
N ALA A 560 -28.18 -11.01 -7.10
CA ALA A 560 -27.71 -12.31 -6.61
C ALA A 560 -28.21 -12.68 -5.19
N GLY A 561 -29.02 -11.84 -4.55
CA GLY A 561 -29.51 -12.05 -3.18
C GLY A 561 -30.91 -11.47 -2.92
N SER A 562 -31.96 -12.27 -3.15
CA SER A 562 -33.35 -12.03 -2.76
C SER A 562 -34.02 -13.34 -2.36
#